data_AF-A0A3G6UXL1-F1
#
_entry.id   AF-A0A3G6UXL1-F1
#
_cell.length_a   1.000
_cell.length_b   1.000
_cell.length_c   1.000
_cell.angle_alpha   90.00
_cell.angle_beta   90.00
_cell.angle_gamma   90.00
#
_symmetry.space_group_name_H-M   'P 1'
#
loop_
_entity.id
_entity.type
_entity.pdbx_description
1 polymer ?
#
loop_
_entity_poly.entity_id
_entity_poly.type
_entity_poly.pdbx_seq_one_letter_code
_entity_poly.pdbx_strand_id
1 'polypeptide(L)'
;MIAVFVMFASFPVMEKRASAASFSVNANQVYSYDVMKKDLEALAASYPQLIHYKSVGKSEYGRELYAVSVGKGPASVFVNGSHHAREWMTTTLTMKMMEQYAKAYYGNTSINGLPAKSILDQTTIWFMPMVNPDGVSLQQYGVKSLPASSQSSVLKMNGGRSDFKHWKANAKGVDLNRQYDAKWSTITLNPGKPASENFKGYSPASSAETKAVLQFVKGINPDMSLSYHSSGQILFWNFYQTGARYTRDENYAKQLGRMTGYRLVYPGPNPSGGGFTDWFLLSYKRPAFTLEISPFVGDTSVPLKNFSKVWEENKDVGLYAAKEGYKLYQQRAGSAYDQQLAQVNSYLQSSLRLKPYYTENIKSQAYVYVSSSMKKLYDQSDYEMKKAEQLASGLPAYYKDKAAPSINRAKQIRLQAARFIDAVKTGDLLNKERGDLQSFISEGTLTDETAQAYDELSLQLKKEEAGIGKVYSDQVRRLFGQKYLVPAKITKETVIYEISRYRLLQEIKNLKAQGTDPSVINEKFALYDRLKERSSAVKKAGNQLYPGKYPDLPQFETVLKQFEKSIR
;
A
#
# COMPACT_ATOMS: atom_id res chain seq x y z
N MET A 1 -4.47 32.66 31.83
CA MET A 1 -3.65 31.45 31.58
C MET A 1 -3.53 31.31 30.07
N ILE A 2 -2.31 31.47 29.54
CA ILE A 2 -2.02 31.68 28.11
C ILE A 2 -2.29 30.38 27.34
N ALA A 3 -3.20 30.41 26.38
CA ALA A 3 -3.53 29.28 25.53
C ALA A 3 -2.50 29.14 24.41
N VAL A 4 -1.69 28.08 24.47
CA VAL A 4 -0.73 27.70 23.43
C VAL A 4 -1.50 27.08 22.26
N PHE A 5 -1.53 27.80 21.14
CA PHE A 5 -2.00 27.30 19.85
C PHE A 5 -1.00 26.27 19.32
N VAL A 6 -1.35 24.99 19.34
CA VAL A 6 -0.60 23.95 18.62
C VAL A 6 -1.13 23.91 17.18
N MET A 7 -0.44 24.61 16.27
CA MET A 7 -0.62 24.41 14.83
C MET A 7 -0.16 23.01 14.45
N PHE A 8 -1.09 22.16 14.02
CA PHE A 8 -0.75 20.96 13.27
C PHE A 8 -0.32 21.39 11.86
N ALA A 9 0.99 21.53 11.66
CA ALA A 9 1.56 21.60 10.32
C ALA A 9 1.37 20.22 9.67
N SER A 10 0.48 20.15 8.68
CA SER A 10 0.44 19.03 7.75
C SER A 10 1.74 19.05 6.94
N PHE A 11 2.72 18.23 7.33
CA PHE A 11 3.91 18.02 6.54
C PHE A 11 3.49 17.34 5.23
N PRO A 12 3.70 17.97 4.06
CA PRO A 12 3.67 17.21 2.82
C PRO A 12 4.77 16.15 2.96
N VAL A 13 4.41 14.88 2.72
CA VAL A 13 5.40 13.84 2.50
C VAL A 13 6.17 14.27 1.25
N MET A 14 7.31 14.95 1.44
CA MET A 14 8.27 15.17 0.37
C MET A 14 8.70 13.77 -0.08
N GLU A 15 8.22 13.36 -1.26
CA GLU A 15 8.90 12.30 -2.01
C GLU A 15 10.36 12.70 -2.11
N LYS A 16 11.25 12.02 -1.38
CA LYS A 16 12.69 12.13 -1.60
C LYS A 16 12.90 11.80 -3.07
N ARG A 17 13.12 12.82 -3.90
CA ARG A 17 13.64 12.63 -5.26
C ARG A 17 14.92 11.84 -5.09
N ALA A 18 14.93 10.61 -5.60
CA ALA A 18 16.13 9.81 -5.68
C ALA A 18 17.24 10.66 -6.31
N SER A 19 18.34 10.85 -5.60
CA SER A 19 19.54 11.49 -6.15
C SER A 19 20.15 10.54 -7.17
N ALA A 20 19.70 10.62 -8.42
CA ALA A 20 20.09 9.74 -9.53
C ALA A 20 21.54 9.91 -10.02
N ALA A 21 22.47 10.43 -9.20
CA ALA A 21 23.69 11.06 -9.70
C ALA A 21 25.03 10.38 -9.37
N SER A 22 25.13 9.23 -8.69
CA SER A 22 26.47 8.66 -8.37
C SER A 22 26.74 7.22 -8.79
N PHE A 23 25.72 6.39 -9.04
CA PHE A 23 25.95 4.99 -9.41
C PHE A 23 25.88 4.76 -10.94
N SER A 24 26.86 4.04 -11.49
CA SER A 24 26.80 3.50 -12.85
C SER A 24 27.48 2.15 -12.95
N VAL A 25 26.84 1.22 -13.65
CA VAL A 25 27.42 -0.10 -13.96
C VAL A 25 28.59 0.11 -14.92
N ASN A 26 29.79 -0.23 -14.47
CA ASN A 26 30.99 -0.25 -15.31
C ASN A 26 31.03 -1.55 -16.10
N ALA A 27 30.79 -1.45 -17.41
CA ALA A 27 30.76 -2.59 -18.33
C ALA A 27 32.12 -2.90 -18.99
N ASN A 28 33.16 -2.11 -18.70
CA ASN A 28 34.50 -2.27 -19.25
C ASN A 28 35.42 -3.09 -18.31
N GLN A 29 34.84 -3.99 -17.52
CA GLN A 29 35.57 -4.84 -16.58
C GLN A 29 35.01 -6.27 -16.57
N VAL A 30 35.80 -7.21 -16.06
CA VAL A 30 35.29 -8.54 -15.70
C VAL A 30 34.26 -8.36 -14.59
N TYR A 31 33.03 -8.80 -14.86
CA TYR A 31 31.91 -8.61 -13.94
C TYR A 31 31.77 -9.85 -13.06
N SER A 32 32.42 -9.82 -11.89
CA SER A 32 32.42 -10.94 -10.95
C SER A 32 31.15 -10.98 -10.10
N TYR A 33 30.97 -12.07 -9.36
CA TYR A 33 29.88 -12.19 -8.39
C TYR A 33 29.90 -11.05 -7.35
N ASP A 34 31.08 -10.70 -6.85
CA ASP A 34 31.23 -9.66 -5.83
C ASP A 34 30.99 -8.25 -6.40
N VAL A 35 31.44 -8.00 -7.63
CA VAL A 35 31.11 -6.74 -8.35
C VAL A 35 29.60 -6.65 -8.55
N MET A 36 28.97 -7.73 -9.05
CA MET A 36 27.52 -7.77 -9.25
C MET A 36 26.75 -7.49 -7.96
N LYS A 37 27.13 -8.14 -6.85
CA LYS A 37 26.49 -7.94 -5.55
C LYS A 37 26.62 -6.50 -5.07
N LYS A 38 27.82 -5.93 -5.09
CA LYS A 38 28.09 -4.54 -4.69
C LYS A 38 27.28 -3.55 -5.53
N ASP A 39 27.26 -3.76 -6.85
CA ASP A 39 26.56 -2.90 -7.79
C ASP A 39 25.03 -3.01 -7.62
N LEU A 40 24.53 -4.21 -7.33
CA LEU A 40 23.12 -4.44 -7.01
C LEU A 40 22.68 -3.71 -5.73
N GLU A 41 23.47 -3.81 -4.67
CA GLU A 41 23.22 -3.10 -3.40
C GLU A 41 23.17 -1.58 -3.62
N ALA A 42 24.11 -1.04 -4.40
CA ALA A 42 24.15 0.38 -4.74
C ALA A 42 22.96 0.81 -5.64
N LEU A 43 22.55 -0.01 -6.61
CA LEU A 43 21.37 0.26 -7.44
C LEU A 43 20.09 0.32 -6.62
N ALA A 44 19.87 -0.67 -5.75
CA ALA A 44 18.68 -0.73 -4.91
C ALA A 44 18.62 0.44 -3.93
N ALA A 45 19.77 0.83 -3.34
CA ALA A 45 19.86 2.01 -2.49
C ALA A 45 19.58 3.32 -3.25
N SER A 46 19.96 3.38 -4.54
CA SER A 46 19.73 4.57 -5.39
C SER A 46 18.28 4.71 -5.82
N TYR A 47 17.54 3.60 -5.96
CA TYR A 47 16.17 3.57 -6.48
C TYR A 47 15.21 2.75 -5.59
N PRO A 48 15.08 3.07 -4.29
CA PRO A 48 14.48 2.18 -3.29
C PRO A 48 12.96 1.99 -3.42
N GLN A 49 12.28 2.78 -4.25
CA GLN A 49 10.85 2.60 -4.54
C GLN A 49 10.58 1.82 -5.84
N LEU A 50 11.62 1.53 -6.62
CA LEU A 50 11.49 0.90 -7.94
C LEU A 50 12.28 -0.41 -8.04
N ILE A 51 13.45 -0.47 -7.39
CA ILE A 51 14.34 -1.62 -7.38
C ILE A 51 14.33 -2.26 -6.00
N HIS A 52 13.96 -3.53 -5.94
CA HIS A 52 14.07 -4.37 -4.75
C HIS A 52 14.77 -5.67 -5.13
N TYR A 53 15.57 -6.24 -4.22
CA TYR A 53 16.23 -7.51 -4.46
C TYR A 53 16.09 -8.43 -3.25
N LYS A 54 16.20 -9.73 -3.51
CA LYS A 54 16.22 -10.78 -2.48
C LYS A 54 17.06 -11.96 -2.94
N SER A 55 17.63 -12.70 -2.00
CA SER A 55 18.11 -14.06 -2.29
C SER A 55 16.90 -14.99 -2.45
N VAL A 56 16.93 -15.85 -3.47
CA VAL A 56 15.89 -16.85 -3.74
C VAL A 56 16.38 -18.29 -3.57
N GLY A 57 17.62 -18.44 -3.08
CA GLY A 57 18.28 -19.72 -2.89
C GLY A 57 19.79 -19.55 -2.87
N LYS A 58 20.50 -20.68 -2.78
CA LYS A 58 21.95 -20.72 -2.83
C LYS A 58 22.42 -21.64 -3.96
N SER A 59 23.57 -21.33 -4.51
CA SER A 59 24.29 -22.21 -5.44
C SER A 59 24.85 -23.45 -4.74
N GLU A 60 25.39 -24.39 -5.50
CA GLU A 60 25.97 -25.64 -4.99
C GLU A 60 27.11 -25.45 -3.98
N TYR A 61 27.82 -24.31 -4.03
CA TYR A 61 28.86 -23.91 -3.08
C TYR A 61 28.48 -22.68 -2.23
N GLY A 62 27.17 -22.42 -2.09
CA GLY A 62 26.65 -21.55 -1.03
C GLY A 62 26.58 -20.05 -1.35
N ARG A 63 26.83 -19.62 -2.59
CA ARG A 63 26.63 -18.22 -3.00
C ARG A 63 25.14 -17.93 -3.15
N GLU A 64 24.71 -16.76 -2.70
CA GLU A 64 23.31 -16.33 -2.81
C GLU A 64 22.91 -16.13 -4.29
N LEU A 65 21.71 -16.58 -4.65
CA LEU A 65 21.11 -16.38 -5.96
C LEU A 65 20.15 -15.20 -5.88
N TYR A 66 20.58 -14.05 -6.39
CA TYR A 66 19.81 -12.81 -6.30
C TYR A 66 18.75 -12.70 -7.39
N ALA A 67 17.51 -12.41 -6.99
CA ALA A 67 16.45 -11.94 -7.87
C ALA A 67 16.13 -10.48 -7.58
N VAL A 68 15.88 -9.69 -8.62
CA VAL A 68 15.75 -8.23 -8.56
C VAL A 68 14.48 -7.80 -9.28
N SER A 69 13.53 -7.18 -8.60
CA SER A 69 12.37 -6.55 -9.24
C SER A 69 12.70 -5.13 -9.66
N VAL A 70 12.35 -4.76 -10.89
CA VAL A 70 12.34 -3.38 -11.38
C VAL A 70 10.93 -3.09 -11.90
N GLY A 71 10.20 -2.21 -11.22
CA GLY A 71 8.82 -1.86 -11.55
C GLY A 71 7.85 -2.03 -10.39
N LYS A 72 6.59 -1.63 -10.62
CA LYS A 72 5.52 -1.56 -9.61
C LYS A 72 4.24 -2.26 -10.06
N GLY A 73 4.18 -2.72 -11.30
CA GLY A 73 2.96 -3.23 -11.90
C GLY A 73 2.69 -4.71 -11.63
N PRO A 74 1.44 -5.17 -11.83
CA PRO A 74 1.01 -6.53 -11.49
C PRO A 74 1.45 -7.58 -12.51
N ALA A 75 1.66 -7.19 -13.77
CA ALA A 75 2.22 -8.07 -14.77
C ALA A 75 3.68 -8.37 -14.42
N SER A 76 4.16 -9.56 -14.75
CA SER A 76 5.54 -9.97 -14.44
C SER A 76 6.26 -10.48 -15.67
N VAL A 77 7.52 -10.09 -15.85
CA VAL A 77 8.42 -10.63 -16.87
C VAL A 77 9.68 -11.13 -16.19
N PHE A 78 10.23 -12.26 -16.64
CA PHE A 78 11.47 -12.80 -16.07
C PHE A 78 12.63 -12.69 -17.07
N VAL A 79 13.72 -12.07 -16.64
CA VAL A 79 14.96 -11.93 -17.40
C VAL A 79 16.09 -12.59 -16.62
N ASN A 80 16.84 -13.48 -17.23
CA ASN A 80 17.94 -14.16 -16.56
C ASN A 80 19.20 -14.17 -17.42
N GLY A 81 20.36 -14.34 -16.78
CA GLY A 81 21.65 -14.43 -17.42
C GLY A 81 22.61 -15.34 -16.68
N SER A 82 23.68 -15.73 -17.38
CA SER A 82 24.75 -16.58 -16.86
C SER A 82 24.26 -17.89 -16.26
N HIS A 83 23.37 -18.59 -16.96
CA HIS A 83 23.17 -20.02 -16.75
C HIS A 83 24.46 -20.79 -17.01
N HIS A 84 25.22 -20.38 -18.03
CA HIS A 84 26.53 -20.91 -18.32
C HIS A 84 27.64 -20.00 -17.76
N ALA A 85 28.68 -20.64 -17.22
CA ALA A 85 29.79 -20.00 -16.53
C ALA A 85 30.58 -18.98 -17.38
N ARG A 86 30.88 -19.31 -18.64
CA ARG A 86 31.63 -18.44 -19.55
C ARG A 86 30.83 -17.27 -20.12
N GLU A 87 29.52 -17.20 -19.88
CA GLU A 87 28.60 -16.26 -20.54
C GLU A 87 28.28 -15.02 -19.67
N TRP A 88 29.23 -14.63 -18.80
CA TRP A 88 29.03 -13.60 -17.77
C TRP A 88 28.85 -12.16 -18.28
N MET A 89 29.09 -11.88 -19.57
CA MET A 89 28.68 -10.60 -20.16
C MET A 89 27.16 -10.37 -20.07
N THR A 90 26.38 -11.44 -20.02
CA THR A 90 24.92 -11.38 -19.83
C THR A 90 24.53 -10.83 -18.45
N THR A 91 25.33 -11.09 -17.40
CA THR A 91 25.18 -10.42 -16.08
C THR A 91 25.40 -8.92 -16.23
N THR A 92 26.44 -8.51 -16.94
CA THR A 92 26.75 -7.08 -17.15
C THR A 92 25.62 -6.38 -17.90
N LEU A 93 25.10 -7.02 -18.96
CA LEU A 93 23.98 -6.51 -19.75
C LEU A 93 22.72 -6.31 -18.90
N THR A 94 22.33 -7.33 -18.12
CA THR A 94 21.12 -7.26 -17.29
C THR A 94 21.25 -6.22 -16.18
N MET A 95 22.42 -6.10 -15.54
CA MET A 95 22.69 -5.03 -14.56
C MET A 95 22.62 -3.63 -15.22
N LYS A 96 23.14 -3.48 -16.45
CA LYS A 96 23.04 -2.23 -17.20
C LYS A 96 21.59 -1.89 -17.56
N MET A 97 20.78 -2.88 -17.95
CA MET A 97 19.34 -2.69 -18.17
C MET A 97 18.65 -2.15 -16.92
N MET A 98 18.89 -2.75 -15.75
CA MET A 98 18.29 -2.29 -14.48
C MET A 98 18.63 -0.81 -14.19
N GLU A 99 19.90 -0.43 -14.33
CA GLU A 99 20.35 0.96 -14.17
C GLU A 99 19.61 1.92 -15.12
N GLN A 100 19.61 1.59 -16.42
CA GLN A 100 19.07 2.49 -17.45
C GLN A 100 17.54 2.59 -17.39
N TYR A 101 16.86 1.51 -17.01
CA TYR A 101 15.41 1.49 -16.83
C TYR A 101 14.99 2.34 -15.63
N ALA A 102 15.74 2.28 -14.53
CA ALA A 102 15.49 3.14 -13.38
C ALA A 102 15.77 4.62 -13.70
N LYS A 103 16.88 4.92 -14.40
CA LYS A 103 17.18 6.29 -14.85
C LYS A 103 16.06 6.84 -15.74
N ALA A 104 15.59 6.05 -16.71
CA ALA A 104 14.51 6.47 -17.60
C ALA A 104 13.16 6.62 -16.86
N TYR A 105 12.86 5.75 -15.88
CA TYR A 105 11.65 5.84 -15.05
C TYR A 105 11.59 7.17 -14.28
N TYR A 106 12.64 7.51 -13.55
CA TYR A 106 12.69 8.73 -12.73
C TYR A 106 12.91 10.01 -13.56
N GLY A 107 13.60 9.89 -14.70
CA GLY A 107 13.71 10.96 -15.68
C GLY A 107 12.45 11.19 -16.51
N ASN A 108 11.45 10.30 -16.39
CA ASN A 108 10.26 10.28 -17.25
C ASN A 108 10.60 10.30 -18.76
N THR A 109 11.65 9.57 -19.14
CA THR A 109 12.14 9.47 -20.52
C THR A 109 11.81 8.12 -21.15
N SER A 110 12.05 8.01 -22.46
CA SER A 110 11.88 6.80 -23.23
C SER A 110 13.21 6.21 -23.67
N ILE A 111 13.29 4.89 -23.80
CA ILE A 111 14.41 4.19 -24.45
C ILE A 111 13.89 3.65 -25.79
N ASN A 112 14.45 4.13 -26.90
CA ASN A 112 13.99 3.79 -28.27
C ASN A 112 12.46 3.91 -28.44
N GLY A 113 11.86 4.97 -27.91
CA GLY A 113 10.41 5.23 -27.99
C GLY A 113 9.55 4.44 -27.00
N LEU A 114 10.14 3.60 -26.13
CA LEU A 114 9.43 2.91 -25.06
C LEU A 114 9.42 3.75 -23.77
N PRO A 115 8.26 4.25 -23.30
CA PRO A 115 8.17 5.10 -22.12
C PRO A 115 8.36 4.27 -20.84
N ALA A 116 9.56 4.34 -20.25
CA ALA A 116 9.95 3.48 -19.14
C ALA A 116 9.02 3.62 -17.93
N LYS A 117 8.57 4.85 -17.62
CA LYS A 117 7.67 5.09 -16.50
C LYS A 117 6.33 4.35 -16.62
N SER A 118 5.65 4.53 -17.75
CA SER A 118 4.35 3.90 -18.01
C SER A 118 4.46 2.37 -18.01
N ILE A 119 5.50 1.84 -18.67
CA ILE A 119 5.72 0.39 -18.77
C ILE A 119 5.98 -0.22 -17.39
N LEU A 120 6.84 0.38 -16.57
CA LEU A 120 7.21 -0.17 -15.26
C LEU A 120 6.15 0.10 -14.18
N ASP A 121 5.25 1.07 -14.38
CA ASP A 121 4.04 1.21 -13.55
C ASP A 121 3.02 0.09 -13.82
N GLN A 122 3.09 -0.57 -14.99
CA GLN A 122 2.19 -1.65 -15.43
C GLN A 122 2.80 -3.06 -15.31
N THR A 123 4.12 -3.17 -15.37
CA THR A 123 4.85 -4.43 -15.30
C THR A 123 6.03 -4.35 -14.35
N THR A 124 6.25 -5.42 -13.59
CA THR A 124 7.48 -5.65 -12.84
C THR A 124 8.38 -6.60 -13.63
N ILE A 125 9.58 -6.14 -14.01
CA ILE A 125 10.60 -7.00 -14.60
C ILE A 125 11.44 -7.60 -13.47
N TRP A 126 11.43 -8.92 -13.38
CA TRP A 126 12.26 -9.67 -12.45
C TRP A 126 13.53 -10.13 -13.15
N PHE A 127 14.67 -9.64 -12.70
CA PHE A 127 15.98 -10.06 -13.18
C PHE A 127 16.62 -11.08 -12.25
N MET A 128 17.27 -12.10 -12.81
CA MET A 128 18.26 -12.91 -12.13
C MET A 128 19.57 -12.81 -12.91
N PRO A 129 20.45 -11.84 -12.57
CA PRO A 129 21.58 -11.47 -13.42
C PRO A 129 22.64 -12.57 -13.51
N MET A 130 22.72 -13.45 -12.51
CA MET A 130 23.70 -14.54 -12.46
C MET A 130 23.07 -15.80 -11.85
N VAL A 131 22.65 -16.74 -12.71
CA VAL A 131 22.11 -18.04 -12.28
C VAL A 131 23.21 -18.98 -11.78
N ASN A 132 24.41 -18.91 -12.34
CA ASN A 132 25.53 -19.81 -12.05
C ASN A 132 26.73 -19.08 -11.40
N PRO A 133 26.60 -18.54 -10.17
CA PRO A 133 27.67 -17.74 -9.57
C PRO A 133 28.95 -18.53 -9.28
N ASP A 134 28.83 -19.83 -8.98
CA ASP A 134 30.00 -20.67 -8.73
C ASP A 134 30.75 -20.99 -10.02
N GLY A 135 30.03 -21.32 -11.10
CA GLY A 135 30.62 -21.57 -12.41
C GLY A 135 31.28 -20.31 -12.98
N VAL A 136 30.62 -19.14 -12.89
CA VAL A 136 31.21 -17.86 -13.33
C VAL A 136 32.52 -17.59 -12.56
N SER A 137 32.51 -17.75 -11.23
CA SER A 137 33.69 -17.55 -10.40
C SER A 137 34.82 -18.53 -10.76
N LEU A 138 34.47 -19.80 -11.03
CA LEU A 138 35.40 -20.84 -11.50
C LEU A 138 36.02 -20.47 -12.86
N GLN A 139 35.21 -20.00 -13.81
CA GLN A 139 35.73 -19.57 -15.11
C GLN A 139 36.70 -18.39 -14.94
N GLN A 140 36.35 -17.40 -14.11
CA GLN A 140 37.10 -16.16 -13.98
C GLN A 140 38.41 -16.33 -13.20
N TYR A 141 38.38 -17.10 -12.12
CA TYR A 141 39.46 -17.18 -11.12
C TYR A 141 40.03 -18.60 -10.92
N GLY A 142 39.51 -19.60 -11.64
CA GLY A 142 39.92 -20.99 -11.49
C GLY A 142 39.46 -21.61 -10.16
N VAL A 143 40.04 -22.75 -9.82
CA VAL A 143 39.65 -23.55 -8.63
C VAL A 143 39.82 -22.83 -7.29
N LYS A 144 40.65 -21.78 -7.23
CA LYS A 144 40.83 -20.96 -6.02
C LYS A 144 39.54 -20.23 -5.60
N SER A 145 38.57 -20.10 -6.50
CA SER A 145 37.24 -19.55 -6.19
C SER A 145 36.30 -20.53 -5.48
N LEU A 146 36.73 -21.78 -5.27
CA LEU A 146 35.96 -22.86 -4.67
C LEU A 146 36.61 -23.39 -3.39
N PRO A 147 35.86 -24.04 -2.49
CA PRO A 147 36.41 -24.69 -1.31
C PRO A 147 37.54 -25.66 -1.66
N ALA A 148 38.58 -25.72 -0.81
CA ALA A 148 39.75 -26.57 -1.06
C ALA A 148 39.39 -28.04 -1.32
N SER A 149 38.35 -28.56 -0.65
CA SER A 149 37.86 -29.93 -0.78
C SER A 149 37.27 -30.27 -2.15
N SER A 150 36.86 -29.29 -2.96
CA SER A 150 36.29 -29.52 -4.29
C SER A 150 37.28 -29.27 -5.45
N GLN A 151 38.45 -28.70 -5.18
CA GLN A 151 39.38 -28.27 -6.24
C GLN A 151 39.90 -29.45 -7.07
N SER A 152 40.28 -30.56 -6.43
CA SER A 152 40.81 -31.74 -7.12
C SER A 152 39.78 -32.40 -8.02
N SER A 153 38.50 -32.48 -7.61
CA SER A 153 37.45 -33.06 -8.43
C SER A 153 37.13 -32.17 -9.63
N VAL A 154 37.15 -30.85 -9.47
CA VAL A 154 36.94 -29.88 -10.55
C VAL A 154 38.07 -29.90 -11.58
N LEU A 155 39.32 -30.00 -11.15
CA LEU A 155 40.46 -30.20 -12.07
C LEU A 155 40.29 -31.51 -12.85
N LYS A 156 39.87 -32.60 -12.20
CA LYS A 156 39.61 -33.88 -12.87
C LYS A 156 38.50 -33.77 -13.91
N MET A 157 37.41 -33.07 -13.59
CA MET A 157 36.33 -32.78 -14.56
C MET A 157 36.82 -31.94 -15.75
N ASN A 158 37.86 -31.11 -15.55
CA ASN A 158 38.50 -30.30 -16.57
C ASN A 158 39.67 -30.99 -17.31
N GLY A 159 39.83 -32.30 -17.14
CA GLY A 159 40.93 -33.05 -17.77
C GLY A 159 42.32 -32.67 -17.24
N GLY A 160 42.42 -32.21 -16.00
CA GLY A 160 43.66 -31.77 -15.35
C GLY A 160 44.10 -30.36 -15.71
N ARG A 161 43.39 -29.65 -16.60
CA ARG A 161 43.74 -28.28 -17.01
C ARG A 161 43.47 -27.28 -15.89
N SER A 162 44.42 -26.38 -15.67
CA SER A 162 44.28 -25.22 -14.76
C SER A 162 43.58 -24.03 -15.42
N ASP A 163 43.42 -24.04 -16.75
CA ASP A 163 42.66 -23.04 -17.48
C ASP A 163 41.16 -23.42 -17.54
N PHE A 164 40.31 -22.49 -17.11
CA PHE A 164 38.87 -22.64 -17.03
C PHE A 164 38.11 -21.71 -17.98
N LYS A 165 38.77 -20.97 -18.90
CA LYS A 165 38.07 -20.02 -19.79
C LYS A 165 36.92 -20.65 -20.61
N HIS A 166 37.04 -21.94 -20.95
CA HIS A 166 36.02 -22.68 -21.69
C HIS A 166 34.92 -23.30 -20.81
N TRP A 167 35.03 -23.23 -19.48
CA TRP A 167 34.10 -23.88 -18.57
C TRP A 167 32.67 -23.33 -18.76
N LYS A 168 31.69 -24.23 -18.92
CA LYS A 168 30.30 -23.89 -19.22
C LYS A 168 29.34 -24.26 -18.09
N ALA A 169 29.52 -25.45 -17.51
CA ALA A 169 28.68 -26.01 -16.46
C ALA A 169 28.70 -25.19 -15.15
N ASN A 170 27.86 -25.56 -14.16
CA ASN A 170 28.09 -25.13 -12.78
C ASN A 170 29.38 -25.75 -12.22
N ALA A 171 29.81 -25.32 -11.04
CA ALA A 171 31.07 -25.81 -10.46
C ALA A 171 31.01 -27.27 -9.96
N LYS A 172 29.83 -27.92 -10.00
CA LYS A 172 29.68 -29.39 -9.82
C LYS A 172 29.65 -30.14 -11.15
N GLY A 173 29.94 -29.46 -12.26
CA GLY A 173 30.03 -30.04 -13.59
C GLY A 173 28.69 -30.40 -14.21
N VAL A 174 27.58 -29.79 -13.76
CA VAL A 174 26.23 -29.95 -14.33
C VAL A 174 25.90 -28.74 -15.20
N ASP A 175 25.46 -28.98 -16.44
CA ASP A 175 24.95 -27.94 -17.33
C ASP A 175 23.53 -27.52 -16.89
N LEU A 176 23.43 -26.31 -16.32
CA LEU A 176 22.18 -25.80 -15.77
C LEU A 176 21.10 -25.60 -16.84
N ASN A 177 21.47 -25.31 -18.09
CA ASN A 177 20.51 -25.19 -19.19
C ASN A 177 20.19 -26.55 -19.85
N ARG A 178 20.49 -27.65 -19.15
CA ARG A 178 20.04 -29.01 -19.44
C ARG A 178 19.36 -29.66 -18.24
N GLN A 179 19.08 -28.89 -17.18
CA GLN A 179 18.50 -29.37 -15.93
C GLN A 179 16.99 -29.17 -15.86
N TYR A 180 16.34 -28.55 -16.84
CA TYR A 180 14.90 -28.32 -16.79
C TYR A 180 14.14 -29.55 -17.32
N ASP A 181 12.99 -29.86 -16.71
CA ASP A 181 12.17 -31.01 -17.13
C ASP A 181 11.34 -30.68 -18.38
N ALA A 182 12.03 -30.54 -19.51
CA ALA A 182 11.45 -30.27 -20.81
C ALA A 182 11.95 -31.32 -21.78
N LYS A 183 11.21 -32.43 -21.91
CA LYS A 183 11.65 -33.60 -22.70
C LYS A 183 13.08 -34.01 -22.33
N TRP A 184 13.40 -34.03 -21.03
CA TRP A 184 14.78 -34.22 -20.54
C TRP A 184 15.41 -35.56 -20.96
N SER A 185 14.58 -36.58 -21.24
CA SER A 185 15.01 -37.85 -21.80
C SER A 185 15.55 -37.74 -23.24
N THR A 186 15.19 -36.71 -24.01
CA THR A 186 15.62 -36.52 -25.40
C THR A 186 16.94 -35.77 -25.54
N ILE A 187 17.55 -35.35 -24.43
CA ILE A 187 18.84 -34.64 -24.42
C ILE A 187 19.94 -35.53 -25.01
N THR A 188 20.59 -35.04 -26.05
CA THR A 188 21.74 -35.67 -26.71
C THR A 188 23.07 -35.08 -26.22
N LEU A 189 24.20 -35.68 -26.62
CA LEU A 189 25.56 -35.24 -26.29
C LEU A 189 25.86 -35.16 -24.77
N ASN A 190 25.13 -35.95 -23.98
CA ASN A 190 25.36 -36.04 -22.54
C ASN A 190 26.60 -36.92 -22.25
N PRO A 191 27.65 -36.42 -21.58
CA PRO A 191 28.83 -37.22 -21.22
C PRO A 191 28.56 -38.30 -20.16
N GLY A 192 27.37 -38.33 -19.54
CA GLY A 192 26.97 -39.35 -18.56
C GLY A 192 27.56 -39.14 -17.15
N LYS A 193 28.46 -38.19 -16.98
CA LYS A 193 29.10 -37.83 -15.70
C LYS A 193 29.44 -36.34 -15.66
N PRO A 194 29.65 -35.75 -14.46
CA PRO A 194 30.08 -34.37 -14.31
C PRO A 194 31.27 -34.00 -15.20
N ALA A 195 31.15 -32.88 -15.92
CA ALA A 195 32.12 -32.41 -16.91
C ALA A 195 32.08 -30.88 -17.04
N SER A 196 33.02 -30.30 -17.79
CA SER A 196 33.06 -28.85 -18.06
C SER A 196 31.84 -28.33 -18.83
N GLU A 197 31.09 -29.20 -19.51
CA GLU A 197 29.90 -28.88 -20.28
C GLU A 197 29.00 -30.11 -20.52
N ASN A 198 27.76 -29.87 -20.98
CA ASN A 198 26.80 -30.83 -21.51
C ASN A 198 26.28 -31.93 -20.55
N PHE A 199 26.88 -32.15 -19.38
CA PHE A 199 26.34 -33.10 -18.41
C PHE A 199 24.98 -32.62 -17.91
N LYS A 200 23.94 -33.36 -18.27
CA LYS A 200 22.55 -32.98 -17.96
C LYS A 200 22.13 -33.25 -16.51
N GLY A 201 23.00 -33.83 -15.69
CA GLY A 201 22.70 -34.34 -14.34
C GLY A 201 22.14 -35.76 -14.35
N TYR A 202 21.98 -36.34 -13.16
CA TYR A 202 21.41 -37.69 -12.99
C TYR A 202 19.87 -37.70 -13.03
N SER A 203 19.25 -36.57 -12.73
CA SER A 203 17.82 -36.33 -12.87
C SER A 203 17.57 -34.84 -13.18
N PRO A 204 16.45 -34.48 -13.83
CA PRO A 204 16.09 -33.08 -14.01
C PRO A 204 15.85 -32.40 -12.65
N ALA A 205 15.99 -31.08 -12.64
CA ALA A 205 15.73 -30.18 -11.52
C ALA A 205 16.43 -30.60 -10.21
N SER A 206 17.63 -31.18 -10.30
CA SER A 206 18.37 -31.66 -9.14
C SER A 206 19.37 -30.63 -8.60
N SER A 207 19.95 -29.80 -9.48
CA SER A 207 20.90 -28.75 -9.12
C SER A 207 20.25 -27.65 -8.27
N ALA A 208 20.96 -27.15 -7.27
CA ALA A 208 20.48 -26.14 -6.35
C ALA A 208 20.04 -24.86 -7.08
N GLU A 209 20.79 -24.43 -8.10
CA GLU A 209 20.48 -23.25 -8.90
C GLU A 209 19.18 -23.42 -9.69
N THR A 210 19.01 -24.56 -10.37
CA THR A 210 17.79 -24.85 -11.13
C THR A 210 16.56 -24.92 -10.24
N LYS A 211 16.66 -25.54 -9.05
CA LYS A 211 15.57 -25.57 -8.07
C LYS A 211 15.15 -24.16 -7.63
N ALA A 212 16.12 -23.30 -7.35
CA ALA A 212 15.86 -21.91 -6.98
C ALA A 212 15.16 -21.14 -8.11
N VAL A 213 15.61 -21.30 -9.36
CA VAL A 213 14.96 -20.68 -10.53
C VAL A 213 13.51 -21.16 -10.67
N LEU A 214 13.27 -22.48 -10.60
CA LEU A 214 11.93 -23.07 -10.74
C LEU A 214 10.98 -22.56 -9.65
N GLN A 215 11.42 -22.56 -8.40
CA GLN A 215 10.63 -22.05 -7.27
C GLN A 215 10.34 -20.55 -7.43
N PHE A 216 11.33 -19.77 -7.87
CA PHE A 216 11.17 -18.35 -8.07
C PHE A 216 10.17 -18.04 -9.20
N VAL A 217 10.31 -18.69 -10.36
CA VAL A 217 9.39 -18.52 -11.51
C VAL A 217 7.97 -18.96 -11.15
N LYS A 218 7.80 -20.00 -10.33
CA LYS A 218 6.49 -20.39 -9.78
C LYS A 218 5.87 -19.25 -8.96
N GLY A 219 6.67 -18.58 -8.12
CA GLY A 219 6.22 -17.49 -7.27
C GLY A 219 5.82 -16.22 -8.03
N ILE A 220 6.62 -15.81 -9.02
CA ILE A 220 6.36 -14.59 -9.80
C ILE A 220 5.42 -14.80 -10.99
N ASN A 221 5.22 -16.06 -11.42
CA ASN A 221 4.28 -16.48 -12.48
C ASN A 221 4.31 -15.57 -13.73
N PRO A 222 5.47 -15.44 -14.40
CA PRO A 222 5.68 -14.37 -15.37
C PRO A 222 4.89 -14.62 -16.66
N ASP A 223 4.49 -13.54 -17.32
CA ASP A 223 3.73 -13.54 -18.56
C ASP A 223 4.63 -13.73 -19.79
N MET A 224 5.91 -13.41 -19.66
CA MET A 224 6.96 -13.61 -20.69
C MET A 224 8.32 -13.83 -20.03
N SER A 225 9.24 -14.52 -20.71
CA SER A 225 10.62 -14.70 -20.23
C SER A 225 11.70 -14.48 -21.29
N LEU A 226 12.85 -13.95 -20.86
CA LEU A 226 14.06 -13.78 -21.66
C LEU A 226 15.24 -14.45 -20.96
N SER A 227 15.93 -15.35 -21.66
CA SER A 227 17.11 -16.08 -21.19
C SER A 227 18.33 -15.60 -21.98
N TYR A 228 19.20 -14.81 -21.37
CA TYR A 228 20.39 -14.30 -22.04
C TYR A 228 21.56 -15.28 -21.93
N HIS A 229 22.12 -15.60 -23.08
CA HIS A 229 23.27 -16.48 -23.28
C HIS A 229 24.28 -15.82 -24.23
N SER A 230 25.43 -16.44 -24.43
CA SER A 230 26.36 -16.05 -25.49
C SER A 230 27.10 -17.26 -26.05
N SER A 231 27.36 -17.38 -27.36
CA SER A 231 27.28 -16.33 -28.38
C SER A 231 26.84 -16.86 -29.74
N GLY A 232 26.44 -15.96 -30.63
CA GLY A 232 26.08 -16.30 -32.01
C GLY A 232 25.19 -15.28 -32.73
N GLN A 233 24.67 -14.26 -32.03
CA GLN A 233 23.65 -13.34 -32.54
C GLN A 233 22.42 -14.08 -33.08
N ILE A 234 21.94 -15.04 -32.28
CA ILE A 234 20.82 -15.92 -32.62
C ILE A 234 19.75 -15.89 -31.52
N LEU A 235 18.52 -16.18 -31.93
CA LEU A 235 17.34 -16.14 -31.08
C LEU A 235 16.57 -17.46 -31.17
N PHE A 236 16.54 -18.22 -30.08
CA PHE A 236 15.69 -19.40 -29.95
C PHE A 236 14.35 -19.00 -29.34
N TRP A 237 13.26 -19.53 -29.91
CA TRP A 237 11.90 -19.11 -29.55
C TRP A 237 10.86 -20.22 -29.65
N ASN A 238 11.22 -21.37 -30.25
CA ASN A 238 10.29 -22.45 -30.55
C ASN A 238 10.75 -23.78 -29.93
N PHE A 239 9.82 -24.42 -29.23
CA PHE A 239 9.91 -25.77 -28.67
C PHE A 239 8.50 -26.40 -28.54
N TYR A 240 8.08 -27.14 -29.56
CA TYR A 240 6.82 -27.92 -29.62
C TYR A 240 5.49 -27.15 -29.42
N GLN A 241 5.47 -25.82 -29.36
CA GLN A 241 4.21 -25.08 -29.39
C GLN A 241 3.57 -25.14 -30.79
N THR A 242 2.23 -25.18 -30.83
CA THR A 242 1.41 -25.31 -32.04
C THR A 242 0.26 -24.30 -32.07
N GLY A 243 -0.37 -24.15 -33.23
CA GLY A 243 -1.57 -23.31 -33.43
C GLY A 243 -1.35 -21.86 -33.02
N ALA A 244 -2.33 -21.26 -32.33
CA ALA A 244 -2.29 -19.86 -31.91
C ALA A 244 -1.05 -19.51 -31.05
N ARG A 245 -0.52 -20.46 -30.27
CA ARG A 245 0.70 -20.23 -29.47
C ARG A 245 1.93 -20.10 -30.35
N TYR A 246 2.05 -20.92 -31.38
CA TYR A 246 3.13 -20.82 -32.36
C TYR A 246 3.09 -19.45 -33.04
N THR A 247 1.94 -19.05 -33.60
CA THR A 247 1.79 -17.77 -34.30
C THR A 247 2.10 -16.58 -33.39
N ARG A 248 1.61 -16.61 -32.14
CA ARG A 248 1.91 -15.58 -31.14
C ARG A 248 3.41 -15.47 -30.88
N ASP A 249 4.06 -16.60 -30.56
CA ASP A 249 5.48 -16.61 -30.18
C ASP A 249 6.37 -16.24 -31.37
N GLU A 250 6.00 -16.66 -32.59
CA GLU A 250 6.72 -16.29 -33.81
C GLU A 250 6.68 -14.78 -34.07
N ASN A 251 5.52 -14.13 -33.85
CA ASN A 251 5.39 -12.68 -34.03
C ASN A 251 6.30 -11.91 -33.06
N TYR A 252 6.36 -12.34 -31.80
CA TYR A 252 7.29 -11.79 -30.82
C TYR A 252 8.74 -12.06 -31.19
N ALA A 253 9.07 -13.28 -31.62
CA ALA A 253 10.41 -13.65 -32.05
C ALA A 253 10.88 -12.78 -33.23
N LYS A 254 10.03 -12.58 -34.26
CA LYS A 254 10.33 -11.72 -35.41
C LYS A 254 10.58 -10.28 -34.99
N GLN A 255 9.81 -9.78 -34.02
CA GLN A 255 10.02 -8.43 -33.51
C GLN A 255 11.34 -8.31 -32.73
N LEU A 256 11.64 -9.26 -31.85
CA LEU A 256 12.92 -9.29 -31.12
C LEU A 256 14.11 -9.43 -32.08
N GLY A 257 14.00 -10.27 -33.11
CA GLY A 257 15.00 -10.39 -34.16
C GLY A 257 15.24 -9.08 -34.92
N ARG A 258 14.17 -8.31 -35.21
CA ARG A 258 14.30 -6.96 -35.81
C ARG A 258 14.97 -5.94 -34.89
N MET A 259 14.65 -5.97 -33.58
CA MET A 259 15.22 -5.04 -32.60
C MET A 259 16.72 -5.31 -32.38
N THR A 260 17.08 -6.59 -32.25
CA THR A 260 18.44 -7.01 -31.89
C THR A 260 19.35 -7.24 -33.11
N GLY A 261 18.76 -7.44 -34.29
CA GLY A 261 19.46 -7.96 -35.47
C GLY A 261 19.73 -9.46 -35.41
N TYR A 262 19.19 -10.19 -34.42
CA TYR A 262 19.51 -11.61 -34.22
C TYR A 262 18.69 -12.51 -35.14
N ARG A 263 19.36 -13.53 -35.68
CA ARG A 263 18.71 -14.51 -36.56
C ARG A 263 17.87 -15.48 -35.74
N LEU A 264 16.61 -15.64 -36.12
CA LEU A 264 15.72 -16.63 -35.52
C LEU A 264 16.22 -18.04 -35.84
N VAL A 265 16.27 -18.89 -34.81
CA VAL A 265 16.54 -20.32 -34.96
C VAL A 265 15.22 -21.06 -34.99
N TYR A 266 15.00 -21.80 -36.07
CA TYR A 266 13.90 -22.75 -36.19
C TYR A 266 14.41 -24.13 -35.77
N PRO A 267 13.82 -24.78 -34.76
CA PRO A 267 14.25 -26.10 -34.35
C PRO A 267 14.02 -27.11 -35.48
N GLY A 268 14.94 -28.06 -35.62
CA GLY A 268 14.72 -29.25 -36.46
C GLY A 268 13.61 -30.14 -35.89
N PRO A 269 13.27 -31.27 -36.55
CA PRO A 269 12.14 -32.12 -36.17
C PRO A 269 12.22 -32.71 -34.74
N ASN A 270 13.44 -32.90 -34.21
CA ASN A 270 13.69 -33.44 -32.88
C ASN A 270 14.65 -32.54 -32.09
N PRO A 271 14.20 -31.37 -31.59
CA PRO A 271 15.07 -30.48 -30.83
C PRO A 271 15.48 -31.14 -29.50
N SER A 272 16.74 -30.97 -29.11
CA SER A 272 17.21 -31.34 -27.77
C SER A 272 16.46 -30.49 -26.74
N GLY A 273 15.87 -31.13 -25.74
CA GLY A 273 15.21 -30.43 -24.63
C GLY A 273 16.16 -30.04 -23.51
N GLY A 274 15.59 -29.82 -22.32
CA GLY A 274 16.34 -29.55 -21.08
C GLY A 274 16.59 -28.08 -20.77
N GLY A 275 16.34 -27.18 -21.73
CA GLY A 275 16.57 -25.75 -21.57
C GLY A 275 15.51 -25.05 -20.73
N PHE A 276 15.88 -23.92 -20.14
CA PHE A 276 14.95 -23.06 -19.41
C PHE A 276 13.78 -22.61 -20.30
N THR A 277 14.09 -22.10 -21.50
CA THR A 277 13.10 -21.63 -22.47
C THR A 277 12.15 -22.76 -22.90
N ASP A 278 12.67 -23.95 -23.15
CA ASP A 278 11.89 -25.14 -23.51
C ASP A 278 10.86 -25.48 -22.42
N TRP A 279 11.31 -25.51 -21.17
CA TRP A 279 10.48 -25.79 -20.01
C TRP A 279 9.40 -24.73 -19.82
N PHE A 280 9.73 -23.46 -20.03
CA PHE A 280 8.76 -22.38 -19.90
C PHE A 280 7.66 -22.47 -20.97
N LEU A 281 8.05 -22.69 -22.23
CA LEU A 281 7.13 -22.85 -23.36
C LEU A 281 6.18 -24.05 -23.16
N LEU A 282 6.66 -25.16 -22.61
CA LEU A 282 5.83 -26.34 -22.31
C LEU A 282 4.94 -26.16 -21.09
N SER A 283 5.51 -25.71 -19.97
CA SER A 283 4.83 -25.69 -18.67
C SER A 283 3.85 -24.53 -18.53
N TYR A 284 4.27 -23.33 -18.95
CA TYR A 284 3.45 -22.12 -18.83
C TYR A 284 2.64 -21.81 -20.07
N LYS A 285 3.05 -22.35 -21.24
CA LYS A 285 2.42 -22.08 -22.54
C LYS A 285 2.41 -20.59 -22.90
N ARG A 286 3.38 -19.83 -22.39
CA ARG A 286 3.59 -18.39 -22.57
C ARG A 286 4.91 -18.12 -23.29
N PRO A 287 5.09 -16.96 -23.95
CA PRO A 287 6.29 -16.69 -24.75
C PRO A 287 7.56 -16.68 -23.91
N ALA A 288 8.59 -17.37 -24.39
CA ALA A 288 9.95 -17.29 -23.85
C ALA A 288 10.99 -17.36 -24.97
N PHE A 289 12.12 -16.70 -24.76
CA PHE A 289 13.16 -16.54 -25.77
C PHE A 289 14.54 -16.72 -25.16
N THR A 290 15.42 -17.42 -25.88
CA THR A 290 16.86 -17.45 -25.59
C THR A 290 17.58 -16.52 -26.55
N LEU A 291 18.30 -15.53 -26.02
CA LEU A 291 19.06 -14.56 -26.80
C LEU A 291 20.55 -14.83 -26.64
N GLU A 292 21.20 -15.26 -27.71
CA GLU A 292 22.65 -15.49 -27.77
C GLU A 292 23.35 -14.21 -28.25
N ILE A 293 23.85 -13.41 -27.32
CA ILE A 293 24.47 -12.11 -27.62
C ILE A 293 25.83 -12.25 -28.28
N SER A 294 26.30 -11.19 -28.96
CA SER A 294 27.61 -11.12 -29.63
C SER A 294 27.80 -12.12 -30.78
N PRO A 295 28.63 -11.80 -31.80
CA PRO A 295 29.11 -12.81 -32.75
C PRO A 295 29.73 -14.01 -32.02
N PHE A 296 29.74 -15.17 -32.67
CA PHE A 296 30.35 -16.39 -32.12
C PHE A 296 31.82 -16.15 -31.77
N VAL A 297 32.20 -16.44 -30.52
CA VAL A 297 33.58 -16.24 -30.01
C VAL A 297 34.30 -17.55 -29.65
N GLY A 298 33.74 -18.71 -30.00
CA GLY A 298 34.26 -20.00 -29.58
C GLY A 298 33.94 -20.32 -28.12
N ASP A 299 34.66 -21.30 -27.57
CA ASP A 299 34.47 -21.79 -26.21
C ASP A 299 35.17 -20.91 -25.17
N THR A 300 34.78 -19.64 -25.11
CA THR A 300 35.29 -18.66 -24.14
C THR A 300 34.26 -17.56 -23.86
N SER A 301 34.58 -16.66 -22.93
CA SER A 301 33.77 -15.47 -22.66
C SER A 301 33.86 -14.42 -23.75
N VAL A 302 32.74 -13.74 -24.02
CA VAL A 302 32.69 -12.62 -24.96
C VAL A 302 33.71 -11.53 -24.58
N PRO A 303 34.56 -11.06 -25.51
CA PRO A 303 35.49 -9.96 -25.25
C PRO A 303 34.75 -8.66 -24.89
N LEU A 304 35.23 -7.94 -23.86
CA LEU A 304 34.61 -6.70 -23.37
C LEU A 304 34.42 -5.62 -24.45
N LYS A 305 35.29 -5.57 -25.47
CA LYS A 305 35.16 -4.66 -26.62
C LYS A 305 33.83 -4.81 -27.38
N ASN A 306 33.15 -5.96 -27.25
CA ASN A 306 31.86 -6.21 -27.89
C ASN A 306 30.69 -5.63 -27.10
N PHE A 307 30.89 -5.19 -25.85
CA PHE A 307 29.79 -4.77 -24.98
C PHE A 307 28.99 -3.59 -25.54
N SER A 308 29.63 -2.59 -26.14
CA SER A 308 28.90 -1.43 -26.68
C SER A 308 27.88 -1.84 -27.75
N LYS A 309 28.28 -2.74 -28.66
CA LYS A 309 27.38 -3.31 -29.68
C LYS A 309 26.28 -4.14 -29.04
N VAL A 310 26.63 -5.04 -28.11
CA VAL A 310 25.65 -5.86 -27.37
C VAL A 310 24.62 -4.99 -26.65
N TRP A 311 25.08 -3.90 -26.02
CA TRP A 311 24.22 -2.95 -25.33
C TRP A 311 23.24 -2.28 -26.28
N GLU A 312 23.73 -1.73 -27.39
CA GLU A 312 22.88 -1.06 -28.38
C GLU A 312 21.83 -1.99 -28.99
N GLU A 313 22.19 -3.25 -29.24
CA GLU A 313 21.26 -4.27 -29.75
C GLU A 313 20.17 -4.67 -28.75
N ASN A 314 20.38 -4.50 -27.44
CA ASN A 314 19.51 -5.11 -26.42
C ASN A 314 18.87 -4.12 -25.43
N LYS A 315 19.31 -2.85 -25.40
CA LYS A 315 18.93 -1.89 -24.34
C LYS A 315 17.42 -1.75 -24.13
N ASP A 316 16.59 -1.91 -25.15
CA ASP A 316 15.12 -1.76 -25.08
C ASP A 316 14.34 -3.08 -24.99
N VAL A 317 15.01 -4.23 -25.14
CA VAL A 317 14.38 -5.57 -25.20
C VAL A 317 13.61 -5.90 -23.92
N GLY A 318 14.16 -5.60 -22.75
CA GLY A 318 13.49 -5.83 -21.47
C GLY A 318 12.21 -5.00 -21.31
N LEU A 319 12.23 -3.73 -21.71
CA LEU A 319 11.04 -2.86 -21.70
C LEU A 319 9.99 -3.31 -22.74
N TYR A 320 10.42 -3.79 -23.90
CA TYR A 320 9.52 -4.36 -24.90
C TYR A 320 8.81 -5.60 -24.33
N ALA A 321 9.56 -6.54 -23.76
CA ALA A 321 8.99 -7.72 -23.12
C ALA A 321 8.04 -7.33 -21.99
N ALA A 322 8.37 -6.30 -21.19
CA ALA A 322 7.51 -5.79 -20.13
C ALA A 322 6.18 -5.23 -20.64
N LYS A 323 6.22 -4.45 -21.73
CA LYS A 323 5.04 -3.89 -22.38
C LYS A 323 4.13 -4.99 -22.93
N GLU A 324 4.69 -5.97 -23.62
CA GLU A 324 3.92 -7.07 -24.18
C GLU A 324 3.44 -8.05 -23.10
N GLY A 325 4.24 -8.25 -22.05
CA GLY A 325 3.87 -8.99 -20.85
C GLY A 325 2.62 -8.42 -20.17
N TYR A 326 2.47 -7.09 -20.11
CA TYR A 326 1.26 -6.46 -19.60
C TYR A 326 0.01 -6.82 -20.42
N LYS A 327 0.11 -6.84 -21.76
CA LYS A 327 -1.02 -7.24 -22.61
C LYS A 327 -1.42 -8.70 -22.36
N LEU A 328 -0.43 -9.59 -22.23
CA LEU A 328 -0.66 -11.00 -21.91
C LEU A 328 -1.30 -11.17 -20.52
N TYR A 329 -0.82 -10.41 -19.55
CA TYR A 329 -1.41 -10.35 -18.20
C TYR A 329 -2.87 -9.91 -18.26
N GLN A 330 -3.18 -8.86 -19.02
CA GLN A 330 -4.54 -8.33 -19.17
C GLN A 330 -5.52 -9.33 -19.79
N GLN A 331 -5.05 -10.12 -20.76
CA GLN A 331 -5.82 -11.22 -21.37
C GLN A 331 -6.03 -12.38 -20.40
N ARG A 332 -5.03 -12.67 -19.56
CA ARG A 332 -5.04 -13.82 -18.64
C ARG A 332 -5.87 -13.58 -17.38
N ALA A 333 -5.74 -12.39 -16.78
CA ALA A 333 -6.34 -12.10 -15.48
C ALA A 333 -6.60 -10.60 -15.22
N GLY A 334 -5.78 -9.70 -15.78
CA GLY A 334 -5.82 -8.27 -15.45
C GLY A 334 -7.19 -7.64 -15.62
N SER A 335 -7.88 -7.92 -16.73
CA SER A 335 -9.20 -7.34 -17.03
C SER A 335 -10.24 -7.67 -15.95
N ALA A 336 -10.20 -8.89 -15.41
CA ALA A 336 -11.12 -9.32 -14.36
C ALA A 336 -10.84 -8.59 -13.04
N TYR A 337 -9.56 -8.42 -12.68
CA TYR A 337 -9.19 -7.67 -11.48
C TYR A 337 -9.47 -6.17 -11.61
N ASP A 338 -9.28 -5.58 -12.79
CA ASP A 338 -9.64 -4.19 -13.07
C ASP A 338 -11.15 -3.96 -12.92
N GLN A 339 -11.98 -4.90 -13.41
CA GLN A 339 -13.43 -4.86 -13.20
C GLN A 339 -13.82 -5.00 -11.72
N GLN A 340 -13.18 -5.89 -10.98
CA GLN A 340 -13.41 -6.02 -9.54
C GLN A 340 -12.99 -4.76 -8.78
N LEU A 341 -11.87 -4.13 -9.13
CA LEU A 341 -11.45 -2.85 -8.55
C LEU A 341 -12.44 -1.72 -8.87
N ALA A 342 -12.97 -1.67 -10.10
CA ALA A 342 -14.04 -0.74 -10.46
C ALA A 342 -15.31 -0.99 -9.64
N GLN A 343 -15.67 -2.26 -9.41
CA GLN A 343 -16.81 -2.65 -8.59
C GLN A 343 -16.62 -2.24 -7.11
N VAL A 344 -15.41 -2.40 -6.56
CA VAL A 344 -15.04 -1.87 -5.24
C VAL A 344 -15.32 -0.36 -5.20
N ASN A 345 -14.80 0.41 -6.16
CA ASN A 345 -14.99 1.86 -6.20
C ASN A 345 -16.46 2.28 -6.40
N SER A 346 -17.27 1.46 -7.09
CA SER A 346 -18.70 1.67 -7.25
C SER A 346 -19.46 1.55 -5.92
N TYR A 347 -19.17 0.52 -5.13
CA TYR A 347 -19.76 0.37 -3.79
C TYR A 347 -19.42 1.55 -2.85
N LEU A 348 -18.28 2.19 -3.03
CA LEU A 348 -17.87 3.32 -2.19
C LEU A 348 -18.61 4.63 -2.53
N GLN A 349 -19.33 4.72 -3.65
CA GLN A 349 -20.04 5.94 -4.08
C GLN A 349 -21.17 6.35 -3.13
N SER A 350 -21.85 5.41 -2.47
CA SER A 350 -22.86 5.74 -1.45
C SER A 350 -22.26 6.52 -0.28
N SER A 351 -21.05 6.16 0.16
CA SER A 351 -20.35 6.92 1.20
C SER A 351 -20.03 8.34 0.74
N LEU A 352 -19.55 8.51 -0.49
CA LEU A 352 -19.23 9.85 -1.02
C LEU A 352 -20.45 10.77 -1.08
N ARG A 353 -21.64 10.21 -1.39
CA ARG A 353 -22.92 10.93 -1.44
C ARG A 353 -23.44 11.38 -0.07
N LEU A 354 -22.79 11.04 1.05
CA LEU A 354 -23.17 11.53 2.37
C LEU A 354 -22.74 12.97 2.64
N LYS A 355 -21.68 13.48 1.97
CA LYS A 355 -21.12 14.82 2.23
C LYS A 355 -22.14 15.96 2.20
N PRO A 356 -23.09 16.01 1.25
CA PRO A 356 -24.12 17.04 1.25
C PRO A 356 -24.92 17.12 2.54
N TYR A 357 -25.16 15.99 3.21
CA TYR A 357 -26.04 15.89 4.37
C TYR A 357 -25.44 16.33 5.71
N TYR A 358 -24.11 16.43 5.82
CA TYR A 358 -23.48 16.83 7.08
C TYR A 358 -22.52 18.02 6.93
N THR A 359 -22.24 18.45 5.70
CA THR A 359 -21.33 19.57 5.45
C THR A 359 -21.77 20.47 4.31
N GLU A 360 -21.90 19.99 3.06
CA GLU A 360 -21.99 20.91 1.90
C GLU A 360 -23.31 21.70 1.86
N ASN A 361 -24.46 21.10 2.24
CA ASN A 361 -25.78 21.75 2.19
C ASN A 361 -26.25 22.34 3.51
N ILE A 362 -25.44 22.28 4.58
CA ILE A 362 -25.85 22.77 5.89
C ILE A 362 -25.59 24.28 5.97
N LYS A 363 -26.54 25.08 5.49
CA LYS A 363 -26.39 26.55 5.39
C LYS A 363 -27.03 27.34 6.53
N SER A 364 -27.97 26.74 7.25
CA SER A 364 -28.68 27.35 8.38
C SER A 364 -29.08 26.30 9.40
N GLN A 365 -29.56 26.74 10.57
CA GLN A 365 -30.02 25.85 11.65
C GLN A 365 -31.16 24.93 11.21
N ALA A 366 -31.98 25.35 10.25
CA ALA A 366 -33.08 24.55 9.69
C ALA A 366 -32.58 23.27 8.99
N TYR A 367 -31.34 23.25 8.52
CA TYR A 367 -30.73 22.08 7.88
C TYR A 367 -29.99 21.16 8.86
N VAL A 368 -29.89 21.52 10.14
CA VAL A 368 -29.26 20.69 11.17
C VAL A 368 -30.24 19.61 11.65
N TYR A 369 -30.50 18.60 10.82
CA TYR A 369 -31.35 17.46 11.18
C TYR A 369 -30.94 16.21 10.39
N VAL A 370 -31.34 15.03 10.86
CA VAL A 370 -31.14 13.77 10.14
C VAL A 370 -32.37 13.49 9.29
N SER A 371 -32.28 13.73 7.98
CA SER A 371 -33.37 13.41 7.06
C SER A 371 -33.52 11.90 6.87
N SER A 372 -34.72 11.44 6.51
CA SER A 372 -34.97 10.04 6.14
C SER A 372 -34.06 9.58 5.00
N SER A 373 -33.75 10.46 4.05
CA SER A 373 -32.83 10.19 2.94
C SER A 373 -31.39 10.01 3.42
N MET A 374 -30.92 10.86 4.35
CA MET A 374 -29.60 10.70 4.96
C MET A 374 -29.49 9.37 5.69
N LYS A 375 -30.48 9.01 6.52
CA LYS A 375 -30.48 7.75 7.26
C LYS A 375 -30.42 6.55 6.33
N LYS A 376 -31.29 6.50 5.32
CA LYS A 376 -31.29 5.41 4.31
C LYS A 376 -29.93 5.29 3.61
N LEU A 377 -29.32 6.42 3.22
CA LEU A 377 -28.01 6.42 2.56
C LEU A 377 -26.88 6.01 3.50
N TYR A 378 -26.94 6.41 4.78
CA TYR A 378 -25.97 5.99 5.80
C TYR A 378 -26.05 4.49 6.05
N ASP A 379 -27.25 3.92 6.15
CA ASP A 379 -27.45 2.48 6.31
C ASP A 379 -26.98 1.71 5.04
N GLN A 380 -27.34 2.19 3.84
CA GLN A 380 -26.90 1.62 2.56
C GLN A 380 -25.37 1.63 2.43
N SER A 381 -24.72 2.74 2.77
CA SER A 381 -23.27 2.85 2.65
C SER A 381 -22.51 1.96 3.63
N ASP A 382 -23.12 1.51 4.74
CA ASP A 382 -22.51 0.52 5.62
C ASP A 382 -22.40 -0.83 4.93
N TYR A 383 -23.52 -1.25 4.35
CA TYR A 383 -23.66 -2.51 3.64
C TYR A 383 -22.74 -2.56 2.40
N GLU A 384 -22.72 -1.50 1.61
CA GLU A 384 -21.85 -1.42 0.42
C GLU A 384 -20.37 -1.32 0.79
N MET A 385 -20.01 -0.61 1.88
CA MET A 385 -18.62 -0.59 2.36
C MET A 385 -18.13 -1.98 2.75
N LYS A 386 -18.94 -2.76 3.49
CA LYS A 386 -18.61 -4.15 3.83
C LYS A 386 -18.37 -5.02 2.59
N LYS A 387 -19.21 -4.87 1.56
CA LYS A 387 -18.99 -5.54 0.26
C LYS A 387 -17.70 -5.11 -0.41
N ALA A 388 -17.39 -3.81 -0.40
CA ALA A 388 -16.17 -3.26 -0.97
C ALA A 388 -14.92 -3.84 -0.29
N GLU A 389 -14.91 -3.89 1.04
CA GLU A 389 -13.81 -4.47 1.82
C GLU A 389 -13.65 -5.97 1.59
N GLN A 390 -14.76 -6.72 1.58
CA GLN A 390 -14.73 -8.15 1.30
C GLN A 390 -14.18 -8.43 -0.10
N LEU A 391 -14.67 -7.73 -1.12
CA LEU A 391 -14.19 -7.90 -2.49
C LEU A 391 -12.71 -7.50 -2.62
N ALA A 392 -12.31 -6.37 -2.04
CA ALA A 392 -10.91 -5.94 -2.03
C ALA A 392 -9.99 -6.94 -1.31
N SER A 393 -10.45 -7.59 -0.23
CA SER A 393 -9.67 -8.58 0.50
C SER A 393 -9.29 -9.82 -0.33
N GLY A 394 -10.08 -10.15 -1.36
CA GLY A 394 -9.81 -11.24 -2.29
C GLY A 394 -8.86 -10.87 -3.44
N LEU A 395 -8.53 -9.59 -3.62
CA LEU A 395 -7.70 -9.14 -4.72
C LEU A 395 -6.19 -9.43 -4.51
N PRO A 396 -5.40 -9.55 -5.58
CA PRO A 396 -3.94 -9.55 -5.48
C PRO A 396 -3.42 -8.26 -4.84
N ALA A 397 -2.22 -8.32 -4.23
CA ALA A 397 -1.62 -7.23 -3.45
C ALA A 397 -1.63 -5.87 -4.18
N TYR A 398 -1.24 -5.85 -5.46
CA TYR A 398 -1.26 -4.64 -6.29
C TYR A 398 -2.63 -3.93 -6.29
N TYR A 399 -3.72 -4.68 -6.45
CA TYR A 399 -5.07 -4.11 -6.51
C TYR A 399 -5.62 -3.75 -5.13
N LYS A 400 -5.20 -4.47 -4.07
CA LYS A 400 -5.49 -4.08 -2.68
C LYS A 400 -4.91 -2.70 -2.37
N ASP A 401 -3.65 -2.49 -2.73
CA ASP A 401 -2.96 -1.22 -2.52
C ASP A 401 -3.62 -0.08 -3.31
N LYS A 402 -4.12 -0.37 -4.53
CA LYS A 402 -4.90 0.60 -5.33
C LYS A 402 -6.28 0.90 -4.73
N ALA A 403 -6.95 -0.08 -4.09
CA ALA A 403 -8.26 0.10 -3.48
C ALA A 403 -8.22 0.85 -2.14
N ALA A 404 -7.14 0.65 -1.36
CA ALA A 404 -7.03 1.13 0.01
C ALA A 404 -7.29 2.64 0.20
N PRO A 405 -6.76 3.56 -0.63
CA PRO A 405 -7.03 4.98 -0.48
C PRO A 405 -8.52 5.33 -0.61
N SER A 406 -9.24 4.73 -1.57
CA SER A 406 -10.67 4.94 -1.77
C SER A 406 -11.48 4.43 -0.58
N ILE A 407 -11.15 3.22 -0.08
CA ILE A 407 -11.81 2.62 1.09
C ILE A 407 -11.59 3.51 2.33
N ASN A 408 -10.36 3.94 2.58
CA ASN A 408 -10.04 4.81 3.71
C ASN A 408 -10.78 6.14 3.62
N ARG A 409 -10.86 6.75 2.44
CA ARG A 409 -11.63 7.98 2.20
C ARG A 409 -13.12 7.78 2.50
N ALA A 410 -13.71 6.67 2.05
CA ALA A 410 -15.10 6.35 2.31
C ALA A 410 -15.38 6.16 3.82
N LYS A 411 -14.49 5.45 4.54
CA LYS A 411 -14.56 5.30 6.01
C LYS A 411 -14.56 6.64 6.73
N GLN A 412 -13.66 7.55 6.34
CA GLN A 412 -13.59 8.88 6.96
C GLN A 412 -14.87 9.68 6.73
N ILE A 413 -15.45 9.64 5.53
CA ILE A 413 -16.71 10.33 5.23
C ILE A 413 -17.86 9.75 6.05
N ARG A 414 -17.95 8.41 6.16
CA ARG A 414 -18.96 7.76 7.02
C ARG A 414 -18.80 8.14 8.48
N LEU A 415 -17.57 8.18 9.00
CA LEU A 415 -17.31 8.61 10.38
C LEU A 415 -17.76 10.05 10.62
N GLN A 416 -17.51 10.96 9.68
CA GLN A 416 -17.98 12.35 9.77
C GLN A 416 -19.50 12.45 9.75
N ALA A 417 -20.17 11.67 8.89
CA ALA A 417 -21.64 11.60 8.86
C ALA A 417 -22.21 11.03 10.16
N ALA A 418 -21.60 10.00 10.74
CA ALA A 418 -22.00 9.41 12.01
C ALA A 418 -21.96 10.44 13.15
N ARG A 419 -20.86 11.20 13.24
CA ARG A 419 -20.72 12.27 14.25
C ARG A 419 -21.77 13.37 14.12
N PHE A 420 -22.18 13.69 12.90
CA PHE A 420 -23.29 14.61 12.67
C PHE A 420 -24.63 14.02 13.15
N ILE A 421 -24.92 12.76 12.79
CA ILE A 421 -26.13 12.06 13.24
C ILE A 421 -26.20 12.00 14.77
N ASP A 422 -25.10 11.65 15.43
CA ASP A 422 -25.02 11.55 16.88
C ASP A 422 -25.22 12.91 17.57
N ALA A 423 -24.67 13.99 17.01
CA ALA A 423 -24.88 15.35 17.51
C ALA A 423 -26.34 15.79 17.32
N VAL A 424 -27.00 15.49 16.19
CA VAL A 424 -28.43 15.79 16.03
C VAL A 424 -29.25 15.05 17.09
N LYS A 425 -29.01 13.75 17.25
CA LYS A 425 -29.71 12.93 18.25
C LYS A 425 -29.53 13.47 19.66
N THR A 426 -28.30 13.82 20.03
CA THR A 426 -27.96 14.35 21.35
C THR A 426 -28.53 15.75 21.58
N GLY A 427 -28.59 16.59 20.55
CA GLY A 427 -29.22 17.90 20.55
C GLY A 427 -30.75 17.82 20.65
N ASP A 428 -31.38 16.86 19.97
CA ASP A 428 -32.84 16.66 20.07
C ASP A 428 -33.24 16.19 21.48
N LEU A 429 -32.43 15.32 22.10
CA LEU A 429 -32.55 14.99 23.53
C LEU A 429 -32.37 16.25 24.40
N LEU A 430 -31.37 17.08 24.13
CA LEU A 430 -31.16 18.33 24.87
C LEU A 430 -32.38 19.27 24.79
N ASN A 431 -33.01 19.37 23.62
CA ASN A 431 -34.22 20.15 23.45
C ASN A 431 -35.40 19.58 24.24
N LYS A 432 -35.50 18.25 24.38
CA LYS A 432 -36.49 17.60 25.23
C LYS A 432 -36.28 17.98 26.70
N GLU A 433 -35.08 17.75 27.24
CA GLU A 433 -34.76 18.12 28.64
C GLU A 433 -34.99 19.61 28.92
N ARG A 434 -34.69 20.46 27.93
CA ARG A 434 -34.97 21.89 28.01
C ARG A 434 -36.48 22.16 28.09
N GLY A 435 -37.28 21.46 27.28
CA GLY A 435 -38.74 21.56 27.28
C GLY A 435 -39.34 21.12 28.61
N ASP A 436 -38.85 20.02 29.17
CA ASP A 436 -39.30 19.49 30.46
C ASP A 436 -39.05 20.53 31.58
N LEU A 437 -37.86 21.13 31.65
CA LEU A 437 -37.59 22.22 32.58
C LEU A 437 -38.44 23.49 32.31
N GLN A 438 -38.69 23.81 31.04
CA GLN A 438 -39.52 24.95 30.64
C GLN A 438 -40.98 24.79 31.08
N SER A 439 -41.50 23.56 31.14
CA SER A 439 -42.85 23.28 31.66
C SER A 439 -42.95 23.66 33.14
N PHE A 440 -42.02 23.21 33.99
CA PHE A 440 -41.99 23.62 35.41
C PHE A 440 -41.87 25.13 35.60
N ILE A 441 -41.04 25.79 34.78
CA ILE A 441 -40.90 27.26 34.78
C ILE A 441 -42.24 27.94 34.48
N SER A 442 -42.99 27.43 33.49
CA SER A 442 -44.25 28.01 33.04
C SER A 442 -45.40 27.75 34.01
N GLU A 443 -45.38 26.61 34.70
CA GLU A 443 -46.33 26.24 35.75
C GLU A 443 -46.05 26.94 37.09
N GLY A 444 -44.82 27.47 37.27
CA GLY A 444 -44.41 28.11 38.51
C GLY A 444 -44.10 27.13 39.64
N THR A 445 -43.87 25.87 39.31
CA THR A 445 -43.63 24.77 40.24
C THR A 445 -42.12 24.63 40.51
N LEU A 446 -41.70 25.01 41.72
CA LEU A 446 -40.31 24.87 42.18
C LEU A 446 -40.23 23.78 43.25
N THR A 447 -39.87 22.58 42.80
CA THR A 447 -39.82 21.36 43.61
C THR A 447 -38.51 20.58 43.40
N ASP A 448 -38.37 19.42 44.03
CA ASP A 448 -37.26 18.49 43.80
C ASP A 448 -37.22 18.00 42.35
N GLU A 449 -38.39 17.77 41.74
CA GLU A 449 -38.52 17.40 40.33
C GLU A 449 -38.01 18.52 39.40
N THR A 450 -38.29 19.79 39.72
CA THR A 450 -37.73 20.94 38.98
C THR A 450 -36.21 20.98 39.08
N ALA A 451 -35.67 20.70 40.28
CA ALA A 451 -34.23 20.65 40.52
C ALA A 451 -33.57 19.46 39.78
N GLN A 452 -34.25 18.33 39.68
CA GLN A 452 -33.80 17.18 38.90
C GLN A 452 -33.78 17.51 37.39
N ALA A 453 -34.84 18.10 36.85
CA ALA A 453 -34.89 18.52 35.45
C ALA A 453 -33.77 19.51 35.08
N TYR A 454 -33.39 20.39 36.02
CA TYR A 454 -32.23 21.27 35.88
C TYR A 454 -30.90 20.51 35.76
N ASP A 455 -30.70 19.46 36.57
CA ASP A 455 -29.50 18.63 36.54
C ASP A 455 -29.44 17.78 35.27
N GLU A 456 -30.56 17.21 34.83
CA GLU A 456 -30.70 16.43 33.60
C GLU A 456 -30.36 17.30 32.37
N LEU A 457 -30.95 18.50 32.28
CA LEU A 457 -30.59 19.49 31.26
C LEU A 457 -29.09 19.83 31.31
N SER A 458 -28.54 20.05 32.51
CA SER A 458 -27.13 20.39 32.70
C SER A 458 -26.18 19.29 32.25
N LEU A 459 -26.51 18.03 32.52
CA LEU A 459 -25.75 16.87 32.10
C LEU A 459 -25.83 16.70 30.58
N GLN A 460 -27.03 16.82 30.02
CA GLN A 460 -27.26 16.68 28.58
C GLN A 460 -26.57 17.79 27.79
N LEU A 461 -26.53 19.02 28.31
CA LEU A 461 -25.82 20.13 27.70
C LEU A 461 -24.33 19.83 27.52
N LYS A 462 -23.68 19.28 28.55
CA LYS A 462 -22.25 18.88 28.48
C LYS A 462 -22.02 17.80 27.42
N LYS A 463 -22.93 16.82 27.32
CA LYS A 463 -22.85 15.75 26.31
C LYS A 463 -22.96 16.33 24.89
N GLU A 464 -23.87 17.27 24.68
CA GLU A 464 -24.06 17.92 23.38
C GLU A 464 -22.86 18.78 22.98
N GLU A 465 -22.28 19.55 23.91
CA GLU A 465 -21.04 20.31 23.66
C GLU A 465 -19.90 19.40 23.17
N ALA A 466 -19.72 18.24 23.83
CA ALA A 466 -18.73 17.25 23.42
C ALA A 466 -19.06 16.58 22.07
N GLY A 467 -20.35 16.36 21.78
CA GLY A 467 -20.84 15.84 20.50
C GLY A 467 -20.56 16.79 19.35
N ILE A 468 -20.95 18.06 19.49
CA ILE A 468 -20.70 19.13 18.52
C ILE A 468 -19.20 19.29 18.26
N GLY A 469 -18.35 19.21 19.29
CA GLY A 469 -16.90 19.28 19.13
C GLY A 469 -16.31 18.25 18.16
N LYS A 470 -17.00 17.13 17.93
CA LYS A 470 -16.56 16.07 16.99
C LYS A 470 -17.06 16.29 15.55
N VAL A 471 -18.12 17.09 15.36
CA VAL A 471 -18.69 17.39 14.03
C VAL A 471 -17.62 18.06 13.16
N TYR A 472 -17.50 17.65 11.90
CA TYR A 472 -16.34 17.98 11.05
C TYR A 472 -16.14 19.49 10.77
N SER A 473 -17.19 20.21 10.40
CA SER A 473 -17.09 21.60 9.90
C SER A 473 -17.34 22.63 10.98
N ASP A 474 -16.46 23.65 11.09
CA ASP A 474 -16.62 24.80 11.99
C ASP A 474 -17.95 25.54 11.81
N GLN A 475 -18.34 25.77 10.56
CA GLN A 475 -19.61 26.43 10.24
C GLN A 475 -20.78 25.60 10.77
N VAL A 476 -20.73 24.29 10.54
CA VAL A 476 -21.79 23.37 10.98
C VAL A 476 -21.84 23.32 12.52
N ARG A 477 -20.68 23.27 13.20
CA ARG A 477 -20.59 23.35 14.66
C ARG A 477 -21.25 24.61 15.22
N ARG A 478 -21.03 25.77 14.58
CA ARG A 478 -21.72 27.02 14.97
C ARG A 478 -23.23 26.92 14.82
N LEU A 479 -23.72 26.33 13.73
CA LEU A 479 -25.15 26.13 13.51
C LEU A 479 -25.78 25.19 14.54
N PHE A 480 -25.10 24.10 14.90
CA PHE A 480 -25.50 23.26 16.05
C PHE A 480 -25.57 24.06 17.35
N GLY A 481 -24.52 24.83 17.64
CA GLY A 481 -24.45 25.65 18.85
C GLY A 481 -25.61 26.64 18.95
N GLN A 482 -25.96 27.30 17.84
CA GLN A 482 -27.10 28.22 17.82
C GLN A 482 -28.45 27.50 17.95
N LYS A 483 -28.61 26.31 17.33
CA LYS A 483 -29.85 25.54 17.38
C LYS A 483 -30.12 24.93 18.76
N TYR A 484 -29.11 24.35 19.39
CA TYR A 484 -29.26 23.51 20.58
C TYR A 484 -28.65 24.13 21.84
N LEU A 485 -27.40 24.59 21.79
CA LEU A 485 -26.68 25.04 22.99
C LEU A 485 -27.18 26.38 23.53
N VAL A 486 -27.36 27.37 22.66
CA VAL A 486 -27.75 28.74 23.09
C VAL A 486 -29.09 28.73 23.82
N PRO A 487 -30.18 28.14 23.28
CA PRO A 487 -31.45 28.09 24.01
C PRO A 487 -31.35 27.32 25.34
N ALA A 488 -30.63 26.20 25.36
CA ALA A 488 -30.48 25.39 26.58
C ALA A 488 -29.69 26.12 27.68
N LYS A 489 -28.62 26.85 27.31
CA LYS A 489 -27.85 27.69 28.23
C LYS A 489 -28.72 28.80 28.82
N ILE A 490 -29.49 29.50 27.98
CA ILE A 490 -30.42 30.53 28.44
C ILE A 490 -31.43 29.96 29.44
N THR A 491 -32.10 28.84 29.13
CA THR A 491 -33.06 28.22 30.05
C THR A 491 -32.40 27.85 31.37
N LYS A 492 -31.22 27.23 31.32
CA LYS A 492 -30.46 26.84 32.52
C LYS A 492 -30.05 28.06 33.36
N GLU A 493 -29.49 29.09 32.73
CA GLU A 493 -29.04 30.31 33.41
C GLU A 493 -30.20 31.14 33.98
N THR A 494 -31.39 31.04 33.37
CA THR A 494 -32.60 31.74 33.85
C THR A 494 -33.05 31.28 35.24
N VAL A 495 -32.85 30.00 35.58
CA VAL A 495 -33.34 29.40 36.84
C VAL A 495 -32.22 29.03 37.82
N ILE A 496 -30.94 29.19 37.44
CA ILE A 496 -29.80 28.64 38.20
C ILE A 496 -29.80 29.08 39.67
N TYR A 497 -30.18 30.32 39.94
CA TYR A 497 -30.17 30.89 41.29
C TYR A 497 -31.45 30.56 42.06
N GLU A 498 -32.59 30.39 41.41
CA GLU A 498 -33.82 29.90 42.01
C GLU A 498 -33.64 28.46 42.49
N ILE A 499 -33.07 27.59 41.65
CA ILE A 499 -32.72 26.20 42.02
C ILE A 499 -31.70 26.18 43.15
N SER A 500 -30.63 26.99 43.05
CA SER A 500 -29.61 27.05 44.11
C SER A 500 -30.18 27.52 45.44
N ARG A 501 -31.07 28.52 45.43
CA ARG A 501 -31.77 29.01 46.62
C ARG A 501 -32.73 27.98 47.20
N TYR A 502 -33.49 27.28 46.36
CA TYR A 502 -34.38 26.20 46.80
C TYR A 502 -33.61 25.09 47.53
N ARG A 503 -32.52 24.58 46.92
CA ARG A 503 -31.65 23.57 47.53
C ARG A 503 -31.05 24.05 48.85
N LEU A 504 -30.65 25.32 48.93
CA LEU A 504 -30.10 25.92 50.14
C LEU A 504 -31.15 26.03 51.26
N LEU A 505 -32.41 26.36 50.94
CA LEU A 505 -33.50 26.35 51.93
C LEU A 505 -33.80 24.94 52.44
N GLN A 506 -33.77 23.93 51.58
CA GLN A 506 -33.87 22.52 52.01
C GLN A 506 -32.71 22.12 52.93
N GLU A 507 -31.47 22.49 52.58
CA GLU A 507 -30.30 22.27 53.42
C GLU A 507 -30.49 22.92 54.80
N ILE A 508 -30.90 24.19 54.85
CA ILE A 508 -31.16 24.91 56.10
C ILE A 508 -32.25 24.21 56.93
N LYS A 509 -33.36 23.80 56.30
CA LYS A 509 -34.44 23.05 56.98
C LYS A 509 -33.90 21.79 57.66
N ASN A 510 -33.05 21.04 56.95
CA ASN A 510 -32.44 19.81 57.48
C ASN A 510 -31.45 20.11 58.62
N LEU A 511 -30.60 21.13 58.49
CA LEU A 511 -29.67 21.55 59.55
C LEU A 511 -30.40 22.00 60.82
N LYS A 512 -31.52 22.73 60.68
CA LYS A 512 -32.39 23.09 61.83
C LYS A 512 -32.97 21.86 62.51
N ALA A 513 -33.46 20.89 61.73
CA ALA A 513 -34.00 19.64 62.28
C ALA A 513 -32.94 18.80 63.03
N GLN A 514 -31.67 18.95 62.66
CA GLN A 514 -30.53 18.29 63.31
C GLN A 514 -29.99 19.03 64.55
N GLY A 515 -30.54 20.20 64.90
CA GLY A 515 -30.06 21.01 66.02
C GLY A 515 -28.69 21.66 65.77
N THR A 516 -28.36 21.95 64.51
CA THR A 516 -27.10 22.62 64.12
C THR A 516 -26.99 24.01 64.75
N ASP A 517 -25.77 24.44 65.07
CA ASP A 517 -25.45 25.77 65.62
C ASP A 517 -26.11 26.91 64.79
N PRO A 518 -26.83 27.85 65.44
CA PRO A 518 -27.45 29.00 64.79
C PRO A 518 -26.50 29.86 63.93
N SER A 519 -25.22 29.95 64.28
CA SER A 519 -24.23 30.70 63.49
C SER A 519 -24.07 30.14 62.08
N VAL A 520 -23.99 28.81 61.94
CA VAL A 520 -23.88 28.11 60.65
C VAL A 520 -25.15 28.31 59.81
N ILE A 521 -26.32 28.27 60.45
CA ILE A 521 -27.60 28.53 59.78
C ILE A 521 -27.68 29.98 59.28
N ASN A 522 -27.23 30.96 60.07
CA ASN A 522 -27.21 32.37 59.69
C ASN A 522 -26.28 32.63 58.49
N GLU A 523 -25.12 31.97 58.42
CA GLU A 523 -24.23 32.05 57.26
C GLU A 523 -24.89 31.54 55.97
N LYS A 524 -25.67 30.46 56.07
CA LYS A 524 -26.42 29.90 54.94
C LYS A 524 -27.55 30.84 54.49
N PHE A 525 -28.26 31.48 55.40
CA PHE A 525 -29.21 32.54 55.04
C PHE A 525 -28.53 33.76 54.39
N ALA A 526 -27.36 34.17 54.88
CA ALA A 526 -26.58 35.23 54.24
C ALA A 526 -26.15 34.85 52.82
N LEU A 527 -25.80 33.58 52.56
CA LEU A 527 -25.56 33.08 51.21
C LEU A 527 -26.83 33.13 50.35
N TYR A 528 -27.98 32.73 50.88
CA TYR A 528 -29.27 32.82 50.19
C TYR A 528 -29.58 34.25 49.74
N ASP A 529 -29.39 35.24 50.63
CA ASP A 529 -29.61 36.66 50.33
C ASP A 529 -28.67 37.14 49.20
N ARG A 530 -27.40 36.73 49.20
CA ARG A 530 -26.46 37.01 48.08
C ARG A 530 -26.89 36.38 46.77
N LEU A 531 -27.41 35.14 46.79
CA LEU A 531 -27.88 34.45 45.58
C LEU A 531 -29.11 35.13 44.98
N LYS A 532 -29.96 35.74 45.81
CA LYS A 532 -31.12 36.53 45.37
C LYS A 532 -30.69 37.75 44.54
N GLU A 533 -29.71 38.52 45.02
CA GLU A 533 -29.14 39.64 44.27
C GLU A 533 -28.50 39.19 42.95
N ARG A 534 -27.76 38.06 42.98
CA ARG A 534 -27.14 37.48 41.79
C ARG A 534 -28.15 37.02 40.75
N SER A 535 -29.31 36.50 41.17
CA SER A 535 -30.40 36.14 40.23
C SER A 535 -30.81 37.33 39.38
N SER A 536 -31.13 38.46 40.02
CA SER A 536 -31.51 39.69 39.32
C SER A 536 -30.41 40.21 38.40
N ALA A 537 -29.15 40.16 38.85
CA ALA A 537 -28.00 40.60 38.05
C ALA A 537 -27.81 39.75 36.78
N VAL A 538 -27.91 38.42 36.88
CA VAL A 538 -27.74 37.52 35.72
C VAL A 538 -28.88 37.63 34.73
N LYS A 539 -30.14 37.77 35.17
CA LYS A 539 -31.26 38.01 34.25
C LYS A 539 -31.14 39.35 33.53
N LYS A 540 -30.70 40.40 34.23
CA LYS A 540 -30.42 41.71 33.63
C LYS A 540 -29.32 41.63 32.57
N ALA A 541 -28.17 41.03 32.91
CA ALA A 541 -27.06 40.84 31.96
C ALA A 541 -27.44 39.95 30.78
N GLY A 542 -28.18 38.86 31.05
CA GLY A 542 -28.69 37.95 30.03
C GLY A 542 -29.62 38.66 29.03
N ASN A 543 -30.55 39.50 29.50
CA ASN A 543 -31.42 40.29 28.63
C ASN A 543 -30.70 41.40 27.85
N GLN A 544 -29.50 41.84 28.27
CA GLN A 544 -28.68 42.73 27.45
C GLN A 544 -28.10 42.00 26.23
N LEU A 545 -27.74 40.73 26.39
CA LEU A 545 -27.19 39.89 25.32
C LEU A 545 -28.28 39.24 24.45
N TYR A 546 -29.39 38.86 25.06
CA TYR A 546 -30.53 38.18 24.44
C TYR A 546 -31.84 38.84 24.89
N PRO A 547 -32.23 39.97 24.27
CA PRO A 547 -33.40 40.73 24.68
C PRO A 547 -34.68 39.88 24.80
N GLY A 548 -35.31 39.91 25.98
CA GLY A 548 -36.56 39.22 26.28
C GLY A 548 -36.44 37.71 26.45
N LYS A 549 -35.22 37.16 26.60
CA LYS A 549 -35.00 35.72 26.75
C LYS A 549 -34.75 35.26 28.19
N TYR A 550 -34.57 36.19 29.13
CA TYR A 550 -34.43 35.91 30.56
C TYR A 550 -35.63 36.49 31.32
N PRO A 551 -36.76 35.76 31.43
CA PRO A 551 -37.95 36.25 32.12
C PRO A 551 -37.74 36.35 33.63
N ASP A 552 -38.48 37.27 34.26
CA ASP A 552 -38.69 37.22 35.70
C ASP A 552 -39.55 36.00 36.08
N LEU A 553 -39.33 35.46 37.27
CA LEU A 553 -39.96 34.20 37.74
C LEU A 553 -40.78 34.43 39.02
N PRO A 554 -41.84 35.25 38.99
CA PRO A 554 -42.56 35.68 40.19
C PRO A 554 -43.19 34.52 40.98
N GLN A 555 -43.59 33.45 40.31
CA GLN A 555 -44.13 32.25 40.97
C GLN A 555 -43.03 31.50 41.74
N PHE A 556 -41.85 31.30 41.15
CA PHE A 556 -40.70 30.71 41.86
C PHE A 556 -40.29 31.59 43.05
N GLU A 557 -40.26 32.92 42.89
CA GLU A 557 -40.00 33.83 44.01
C GLU A 557 -41.05 33.74 45.12
N THR A 558 -42.31 33.47 44.76
CA THR A 558 -43.39 33.26 45.74
C THR A 558 -43.15 31.97 46.53
N VAL A 559 -42.82 30.87 45.86
CA VAL A 559 -42.47 29.59 46.51
C VAL A 559 -41.26 29.77 47.43
N LEU A 560 -40.20 30.41 46.96
CA LEU A 560 -38.98 30.65 47.75
C LEU A 560 -39.27 31.50 48.99
N LYS A 561 -40.04 32.59 48.86
CA LYS A 561 -40.43 33.45 50.00
C LYS A 561 -41.27 32.71 51.02
N GLN A 562 -42.22 31.88 50.57
CA GLN A 562 -43.06 31.08 51.47
C GLN A 562 -42.24 30.03 52.22
N PHE A 563 -41.34 29.33 51.51
CA PHE A 563 -40.45 28.36 52.13
C PHE A 563 -39.50 29.05 53.12
N GLU A 564 -38.84 30.13 52.72
CA GLU A 564 -37.99 30.95 53.59
C GLU A 564 -38.74 31.35 54.87
N LYS A 565 -39.94 31.93 54.76
CA LYS A 565 -40.75 32.34 55.93
C LYS A 565 -41.10 31.18 56.86
N SER A 566 -41.20 29.95 56.35
CA SER A 566 -41.51 28.78 57.18
C SER A 566 -40.32 28.28 58.00
N ILE A 567 -39.09 28.67 57.65
CA ILE A 567 -37.86 28.16 58.28
C ILE A 567 -36.90 29.25 58.77
N ARG A 568 -37.07 30.49 58.37
CA ARG A 568 -36.33 31.66 58.88
C ARG A 568 -37.01 32.13 60.14
#